data_AF-A0A497PHZ3-F1
#
_entry.id   AF-A0A497PHZ3-F1
#
_cell.length_a   1.000
_cell.length_b   1.000
_cell.length_c   1.000
_cell.angle_alpha   90.00
_cell.angle_beta   90.00
_cell.angle_gamma   90.00
#
_symmetry.space_group_name_H-M   'P 1'
#
loop_
_entity.id
_entity.type
_entity.pdbx_description
1 polymer ?
#
loop_
_entity_poly.entity_id
_entity_poly.type
_entity_poly.pdbx_seq_one_letter_code
_entity_poly.pdbx_strand_id
1 'polypeptide(L)'
;LYTSNETKKFLEKEDKYLKASISITVFEETIRKKIKREITLINESTLNQKMADVWTGIKNSKITATDYIETLEIMKKRLLQIINRYDIERVPYAGPECGLKSFPTYNSSIECLKRVVVATQETNNTQ
;
A
#
# COMPACT_ATOMS: atom_id res chain seq x y z
N LEU A 1 -6.86 6.35 0.68
CA LEU A 1 -6.96 6.53 -0.78
C LEU A 1 -8.43 6.42 -1.18
N TYR A 2 -8.90 7.28 -2.09
CA TYR A 2 -10.26 7.29 -2.66
C TYR A 2 -11.42 7.42 -1.66
N THR A 3 -11.70 8.66 -1.22
CA THR A 3 -12.72 8.96 -0.21
C THR A 3 -13.85 9.86 -0.70
N SER A 4 -13.76 10.38 -1.93
CA SER A 4 -14.72 11.37 -2.46
C SER A 4 -15.88 10.70 -3.20
N ASN A 5 -17.11 11.12 -2.86
CA ASN A 5 -18.34 10.71 -3.56
C ASN A 5 -18.47 11.43 -4.91
N GLU A 6 -17.89 12.62 -5.03
CA GLU A 6 -17.81 13.39 -6.28
C GLU A 6 -17.06 12.60 -7.35
N THR A 7 -16.03 11.84 -6.96
CA THR A 7 -15.32 10.93 -7.89
C THR A 7 -16.26 9.88 -8.48
N LYS A 8 -17.18 9.29 -7.70
CA LYS A 8 -18.11 8.28 -8.22
C LYS A 8 -19.01 8.88 -9.29
N LYS A 9 -19.65 10.02 -8.97
CA LYS A 9 -20.52 10.75 -9.92
C LYS A 9 -19.78 11.15 -11.19
N PHE A 10 -18.51 11.57 -11.08
CA PHE A 10 -17.70 11.93 -12.24
C PHE A 10 -17.37 10.73 -13.12
N LEU A 11 -17.02 9.58 -12.53
CA LEU A 11 -16.76 8.35 -13.29
C LEU A 11 -17.99 7.89 -14.06
N GLU A 12 -19.17 7.94 -13.43
CA GLU A 12 -20.45 7.60 -14.07
C GLU A 12 -20.82 8.59 -15.18
N LYS A 13 -20.73 9.90 -14.91
CA LYS A 13 -21.11 10.95 -15.86
C LYS A 13 -20.24 10.94 -17.11
N GLU A 14 -18.93 10.77 -16.94
CA GLU A 14 -17.95 10.89 -18.03
C GLU A 14 -17.55 9.52 -18.62
N ASP A 15 -18.23 8.45 -18.20
CA ASP A 15 -17.94 7.06 -18.57
C ASP A 15 -16.47 6.64 -18.41
N LYS A 16 -15.87 7.00 -17.26
CA LYS A 16 -14.47 6.73 -16.94
C LYS A 16 -14.30 5.54 -15.99
N TYR A 17 -13.08 5.02 -15.97
CA TYR A 17 -12.66 3.90 -15.13
C TYR A 17 -11.55 4.31 -14.17
N LEU A 18 -11.44 3.59 -13.07
CA LEU A 18 -10.47 3.82 -12.01
C LEU A 18 -9.50 2.64 -11.91
N LYS A 19 -8.20 2.92 -11.86
CA LYS A 19 -7.21 1.95 -11.36
C LYS A 19 -7.15 2.04 -9.83
N ALA A 20 -7.46 0.95 -9.15
CA ALA A 20 -7.37 0.84 -7.70
C ALA A 20 -5.90 0.83 -7.25
N SER A 21 -5.54 1.79 -6.42
CA SER A 21 -4.24 1.79 -5.72
C SER A 21 -4.37 1.06 -4.39
N ILE A 22 -3.83 -0.16 -4.33
CA ILE A 22 -4.06 -1.10 -3.22
C ILE A 22 -2.84 -1.33 -2.33
N SER A 23 -1.67 -0.77 -2.69
CA SER A 23 -0.45 -0.80 -1.88
C SER A 23 0.20 0.58 -1.84
N ILE A 24 0.67 1.00 -0.67
CA ILE A 24 1.47 2.22 -0.50
C ILE A 24 2.85 2.00 -1.08
N THR A 25 3.35 2.97 -1.84
CA THR A 25 4.71 2.90 -2.40
C THR A 25 5.70 3.78 -1.68
N VAL A 26 5.28 4.75 -0.88
CA VAL A 26 6.21 5.58 -0.11
C VAL A 26 6.75 4.78 1.07
N PHE A 27 7.92 4.14 0.89
CA PHE A 27 8.50 3.19 1.85
C PHE A 27 8.77 3.83 3.22
N GLU A 28 9.13 5.11 3.26
CA GLU A 28 9.28 5.85 4.52
C GLU A 28 7.98 5.88 5.33
N GLU A 29 6.84 6.05 4.67
CA GLU A 29 5.55 6.01 5.36
C GLU A 29 5.23 4.62 5.91
N THR A 30 5.64 3.55 5.22
CA THR A 30 5.36 2.20 5.68
C THR A 30 6.21 1.86 6.92
N ILE A 31 7.47 2.29 6.96
CA ILE A 31 8.30 2.23 8.17
C ILE A 31 7.65 3.04 9.30
N ARG A 32 7.29 4.30 9.03
CA ARG A 32 6.68 5.19 10.04
C ARG A 32 5.40 4.61 10.62
N LYS A 33 4.52 4.06 9.77
CA LYS A 33 3.27 3.41 10.17
C LYS A 33 3.52 2.17 11.02
N LYS A 34 4.52 1.36 10.65
CA LYS A 34 4.88 0.17 11.43
C LYS A 34 5.41 0.54 12.82
N ILE A 35 6.35 1.49 12.92
CA ILE A 35 6.88 1.95 14.21
C ILE A 35 5.76 2.52 15.09
N LYS A 36 4.88 3.36 14.55
CA LYS A 36 3.74 3.93 15.30
C LYS A 36 2.72 2.87 15.74
N ARG A 37 2.60 1.76 14.99
CA ARG A 37 1.74 0.63 15.39
C ARG A 37 2.34 -0.17 16.55
N GLU A 38 3.66 -0.29 16.59
CA GLU A 38 4.39 -1.01 17.64
C GLU A 38 4.55 -0.16 18.92
N ILE A 39 4.61 1.18 18.78
CA ILE A 39 4.85 2.11 19.89
C ILE A 39 3.83 3.25 19.86
N THR A 40 2.79 3.13 20.70
CA THR A 40 1.62 4.02 20.69
C THR A 40 1.91 5.46 21.10
N LEU A 41 2.85 5.68 22.04
CA LEU A 41 3.20 7.00 22.57
C LEU A 41 4.67 7.33 22.28
N ILE A 42 4.99 7.50 21.00
CA ILE A 42 6.33 7.87 20.53
C ILE A 42 6.38 9.36 20.17
N ASN A 43 7.39 10.08 20.65
CA ASN A 43 7.67 11.45 20.22
C ASN A 43 8.41 11.48 18.87
N GLU A 44 8.43 12.62 18.20
CA GLU A 44 9.03 12.74 16.85
C GLU A 44 10.56 12.50 16.86
N SER A 45 11.28 12.85 17.91
CA SER A 45 12.74 12.61 18.00
C SER A 45 13.05 11.11 18.04
N THR A 46 12.38 10.37 18.92
CA THR A 46 12.51 8.91 19.04
C THR A 46 12.04 8.21 17.77
N LEU A 47 11.00 8.73 17.11
CA LEU A 47 10.54 8.21 15.84
C LEU A 47 11.62 8.36 14.76
N ASN A 48 12.21 9.54 14.63
CA ASN A 48 13.28 9.81 13.65
C ASN A 48 14.52 8.94 13.91
N GLN A 49 14.89 8.73 15.18
CA GLN A 49 15.98 7.82 15.53
C GLN A 49 15.67 6.38 15.06
N LYS A 50 14.48 5.87 15.38
CA LYS A 50 14.08 4.51 14.95
C LYS A 50 14.01 4.38 13.43
N MET A 51 13.53 5.40 12.73
CA MET A 51 13.55 5.45 11.27
C MET A 51 14.99 5.31 10.75
N ALA A 52 15.94 6.07 11.30
CA ALA A 52 17.35 5.99 10.93
C ALA A 52 17.98 4.61 11.24
N ASP A 53 17.62 4.01 12.37
CA ASP A 53 18.06 2.66 12.76
C ASP A 53 17.54 1.62 11.76
N VAL A 54 16.27 1.72 11.33
CA VAL A 54 15.69 0.84 10.33
C VAL A 54 16.41 0.96 8.99
N TRP A 55 16.64 2.18 8.50
CA TRP A 55 17.39 2.41 7.26
C TRP A 55 18.81 1.84 7.34
N THR A 56 19.50 2.07 8.44
CA THR A 56 20.85 1.55 8.69
C THR A 56 20.85 0.03 8.75
N GLY A 57 19.84 -0.57 9.39
CA GLY A 57 19.67 -2.01 9.47
C GLY A 57 19.41 -2.64 8.10
N ILE A 58 18.56 -2.03 7.27
CA ILE A 58 18.28 -2.49 5.90
C ILE A 58 19.55 -2.40 5.05
N LYS A 59 20.26 -1.27 5.10
CA LYS A 59 21.51 -1.06 4.35
C LYS A 59 22.58 -2.09 4.71
N ASN A 60 22.63 -2.49 5.98
CA ASN A 60 23.58 -3.48 6.49
C ASN A 60 23.02 -4.92 6.49
N SER A 61 21.88 -5.16 5.82
CA SER A 61 21.22 -6.47 5.75
C SER A 61 20.87 -7.11 7.11
N LYS A 62 20.78 -6.30 8.18
CA LYS A 62 20.33 -6.72 9.52
C LYS A 62 18.80 -6.73 9.65
N ILE A 63 18.11 -6.03 8.75
CA ILE A 63 16.66 -5.89 8.72
C ILE A 63 16.17 -6.19 7.30
N THR A 64 15.13 -7.01 7.17
CA THR A 64 14.54 -7.35 5.88
C THR A 64 13.53 -6.28 5.47
N ALA A 65 13.78 -5.60 4.34
CA ALA A 65 12.91 -4.53 3.85
C ALA A 65 11.46 -5.00 3.55
N THR A 66 11.26 -6.29 3.23
CA THR A 66 9.93 -6.86 2.96
C THR A 66 9.01 -6.84 4.17
N ASP A 67 9.57 -6.74 5.38
CA ASP A 67 8.80 -6.70 6.63
C ASP A 67 8.04 -5.38 6.80
N TYR A 68 8.40 -4.37 6.02
CA TYR A 68 7.75 -3.05 6.00
C TYR A 68 6.78 -2.88 4.84
N ILE A 69 6.58 -3.91 4.02
CA ILE A 69 5.55 -3.91 2.98
C ILE A 69 4.21 -4.25 3.63
N GLU A 70 3.14 -3.59 3.19
CA GLU A 70 1.80 -3.88 3.69
C GLU A 70 1.43 -5.36 3.52
N THR A 71 0.58 -5.86 4.41
CA THR A 71 0.16 -7.26 4.39
C THR A 71 -0.95 -7.48 3.35
N LEU A 72 -1.14 -8.74 2.93
CA LEU A 72 -2.20 -9.10 1.98
C LEU A 72 -3.58 -8.68 2.47
N GLU A 73 -3.85 -8.82 3.76
CA GLU A 73 -5.15 -8.48 4.36
C GLU A 73 -5.45 -6.98 4.21
N ILE A 74 -4.44 -6.12 4.40
CA ILE A 74 -4.59 -4.67 4.23
C ILE A 74 -4.88 -4.33 2.76
N MET A 75 -4.14 -4.94 1.83
CA MET A 75 -4.33 -4.70 0.39
C MET A 75 -5.70 -5.17 -0.10
N LYS A 76 -6.13 -6.38 0.30
CA LYS A 76 -7.46 -6.93 -0.01
C LYS A 76 -8.59 -6.08 0.55
N LYS A 77 -8.49 -5.71 1.84
CA LYS A 77 -9.48 -4.83 2.49
C LYS A 77 -9.61 -3.52 1.74
N ARG A 78 -8.48 -2.94 1.31
CA ARG A 78 -8.47 -1.69 0.53
C ARG A 78 -9.11 -1.88 -0.85
N LEU A 79 -8.83 -2.98 -1.55
CA LEU A 79 -9.45 -3.28 -2.84
C LEU A 79 -10.96 -3.42 -2.73
N LEU A 80 -11.45 -4.20 -1.75
CA LEU A 80 -12.88 -4.36 -1.49
C LEU A 80 -13.57 -3.04 -1.17
N GLN A 81 -12.94 -2.16 -0.38
CA GLN A 81 -13.48 -0.84 -0.09
C GLN A 81 -13.61 0.05 -1.34
N ILE A 82 -12.66 -0.05 -2.27
CA ILE A 82 -12.69 0.69 -3.54
C ILE A 82 -13.80 0.13 -4.44
N ILE A 83 -13.89 -1.19 -4.60
CA ILE A 83 -14.91 -1.86 -5.42
C ILE A 83 -16.32 -1.56 -4.89
N ASN A 84 -16.56 -1.71 -3.58
CA ASN A 84 -17.87 -1.43 -2.98
C ASN A 84 -18.31 0.03 -3.14
N ARG A 85 -17.35 0.94 -3.35
CA ARG A 85 -17.62 2.36 -3.54
C ARG A 85 -17.91 2.70 -5.00
N TYR A 86 -17.08 2.23 -5.91
CA TYR A 86 -17.11 2.64 -7.32
C TYR A 86 -17.74 1.62 -8.27
N ASP A 87 -18.13 0.46 -7.75
CA ASP A 87 -18.65 -0.70 -8.47
C ASP A 87 -17.56 -1.44 -9.28
N ILE A 88 -17.66 -2.78 -9.34
CA ILE A 88 -16.62 -3.64 -9.92
C ILE A 88 -16.34 -3.30 -11.40
N GLU A 89 -17.37 -2.95 -12.15
CA GLU A 89 -17.30 -2.63 -13.58
C GLU A 89 -16.45 -1.36 -13.85
N ARG A 90 -16.35 -0.46 -12.87
CA ARG A 90 -15.58 0.79 -12.97
C ARG A 90 -14.14 0.64 -12.46
N VAL A 91 -13.76 -0.53 -11.94
CA VAL A 91 -12.43 -0.78 -11.35
C VAL A 91 -11.72 -1.95 -12.06
N PRO A 92 -11.35 -1.80 -13.36
CA PRO A 92 -10.78 -2.90 -14.14
C PRO A 92 -9.35 -3.28 -13.76
N TYR A 93 -8.63 -2.40 -13.04
CA TYR A 93 -7.23 -2.60 -12.70
C TYR A 93 -6.94 -2.33 -11.23
N ALA A 94 -6.01 -3.07 -10.65
CA ALA A 94 -5.47 -2.84 -9.31
C ALA A 94 -3.93 -2.86 -9.35
N GLY A 95 -3.30 -2.02 -8.54
CA GLY A 95 -1.84 -1.89 -8.52
C GLY A 95 -1.31 -1.14 -7.29
N PRO A 96 0.01 -1.03 -7.15
CA PRO A 96 0.63 -0.13 -6.16
C PRO A 96 0.34 1.33 -6.51
N GLU A 97 0.31 2.25 -5.54
CA GLU A 97 0.00 3.68 -5.74
C GLU A 97 0.72 4.30 -6.95
N CYS A 98 2.05 4.22 -6.96
CA CYS A 98 2.90 4.78 -8.01
C CYS A 98 4.11 3.86 -8.27
N GLY A 99 5.19 4.40 -8.83
CA GLY A 99 6.43 3.67 -9.05
C GLY A 99 7.10 3.20 -7.75
N LEU A 100 8.08 2.30 -7.89
CA LEU A 100 8.74 1.62 -6.77
C LEU A 100 10.12 2.22 -6.41
N LYS A 101 10.40 3.46 -6.84
CA LYS A 101 11.72 4.12 -6.68
C LYS A 101 12.13 4.31 -5.22
N SER A 102 11.16 4.44 -4.33
CA SER A 102 11.32 4.58 -2.88
C SER A 102 11.73 3.30 -2.16
N PHE A 103 11.62 2.13 -2.80
CA PHE A 103 11.96 0.87 -2.16
C PHE A 103 13.49 0.73 -2.02
N PRO A 104 14.00 0.28 -0.86
CA PRO A 104 15.43 0.22 -0.59
C PRO A 104 16.16 -0.87 -1.37
N THR A 105 15.43 -1.91 -1.80
CA THR A 105 16.01 -3.07 -2.50
C THR A 105 15.09 -3.54 -3.62
N TYR A 106 15.68 -4.14 -4.65
CA TYR A 106 14.93 -4.79 -5.72
C TYR A 106 14.01 -5.90 -5.19
N ASN A 107 14.49 -6.69 -4.22
CA ASN A 107 13.65 -7.74 -3.64
C ASN A 107 12.39 -7.17 -2.98
N SER A 108 12.51 -6.05 -2.26
CA SER A 108 11.35 -5.40 -1.65
C SER A 108 10.38 -4.82 -2.67
N SER A 109 10.86 -4.31 -3.81
CA SER A 109 9.96 -3.82 -4.86
C SER A 109 9.20 -4.97 -5.54
N ILE A 110 9.87 -6.08 -5.82
CA ILE A 110 9.24 -7.28 -6.37
C ILE A 110 8.24 -7.91 -5.41
N GLU A 111 8.57 -7.97 -4.12
CA GLU A 111 7.65 -8.50 -3.11
C GLU A 111 6.35 -7.68 -3.01
N CYS A 112 6.45 -6.34 -3.13
CA CYS A 112 5.27 -5.47 -3.21
C CYS A 112 4.38 -5.85 -4.39
N LEU A 113 4.96 -6.03 -5.58
CA LEU A 113 4.22 -6.43 -6.78
C LEU A 113 3.58 -7.82 -6.64
N LYS A 114 4.31 -8.79 -6.08
CA LYS A 114 3.77 -10.13 -5.80
C LYS A 114 2.55 -10.05 -4.91
N ARG A 115 2.61 -9.30 -3.80
CA ARG A 115 1.48 -9.14 -2.88
C ARG A 115 0.29 -8.46 -3.51
N VAL A 116 0.51 -7.46 -4.36
CA VAL A 116 -0.56 -6.82 -5.15
C VAL A 116 -1.27 -7.85 -6.02
N VAL A 117 -0.52 -8.67 -6.77
CA VAL A 117 -1.10 -9.71 -7.64
C VAL A 117 -1.92 -10.71 -6.83
N VAL A 118 -1.35 -11.23 -5.74
CA VAL A 118 -2.04 -12.19 -4.87
C VAL A 118 -3.32 -11.57 -4.27
N ALA A 119 -3.24 -10.34 -3.77
CA ALA A 119 -4.40 -9.66 -3.20
C ALA A 119 -5.52 -9.45 -4.23
N THR A 120 -5.18 -9.14 -5.48
CA THR A 120 -6.16 -9.02 -6.57
C THR A 120 -6.79 -10.36 -6.92
N GLN A 121 -5.98 -11.42 -7.09
CA GLN A 121 -6.47 -12.77 -7.40
C GLN A 121 -7.40 -13.31 -6.32
N GLU A 122 -7.01 -13.19 -5.05
CA GLU A 122 -7.84 -13.67 -3.93
C GLU A 122 -9.15 -12.89 -3.80
N THR A 123 -9.15 -11.59 -4.12
CA THR A 123 -10.36 -10.77 -4.08
C THR A 123 -11.34 -11.19 -5.17
N ASN A 124 -10.85 -11.48 -6.38
CA ASN A 124 -11.69 -11.95 -7.49
C ASN A 124 -12.29 -13.33 -7.23
N ASN A 125 -11.57 -14.24 -6.56
CA ASN A 125 -12.07 -15.57 -6.21
C ASN A 125 -13.14 -15.56 -5.09
N THR A 126 -13.36 -14.42 -4.44
CA THR A 126 -14.33 -14.27 -3.34
C THR A 126 -15.62 -13.55 -3.81
N GLN A 127 -15.66 -13.07 -5.06
CA GLN A 127 -16.83 -12.43 -5.69
C GLN A 127 -17.65 -13.46 -6.46
#